data_AF-A0AA43ZS38-F1
#
_entry.id   AF-A0AA43ZS38-F1
#
_cell.length_a   1.000
_cell.length_b   1.000
_cell.length_c   1.000
_cell.angle_alpha   90.00
_cell.angle_beta   90.00
_cell.angle_gamma   90.00
#
_symmetry.space_group_name_H-M   'P 1'
#
loop_
_entity.id
_entity.type
_entity.pdbx_description
1 polymer ?
#
loop_
_entity_poly.entity_id
_entity_poly.type
_entity_poly.pdbx_seq_one_letter_code
_entity_poly.pdbx_strand_id
1 'polypeptide(L)'
;MEQETKDNKFTLGLVPRIIIAIVVGVLLGQLMFIPDWFIQGLVTLSSLFSSFLNFIIPLMIIGLIVKGISDLADGAGKLLGLTVGIAYGSTLLAGSLAYLVASLLFPLFITSDTVANVAGSGEGLEPFFSIPLEPMVDVTAAIIFAFLMGLGISWLKGKHPEEGTVIYRFFSGFEKIIMQVLQLIIIPFLPVYILGNFANLSRSGAIFSILSVFWRVFLIVIALHFIYLFVMFLIAGGVSGKNPFFYMKNQIRGYTTALGTQSSAATIPVNVEVARANGVSKTIGNFVVPLCATIHLAGSMITITMCATAVTQMYDMPLTFLQMLGFIAVLGIAMVAAPGAPGGAIMSALPFLPMVGIVTDAMQQLMISLYITQDSFGTAANISGDNAIAVYIDQIYKSDKENPEPDSESESLQS
;
A
#
# COMPACT_ATOMS: atom_id res chain seq x y z
N MET A 1 -31.56 -24.64 1.18
CA MET A 1 -32.64 -23.63 1.22
C MET A 1 -32.57 -23.00 2.60
N GLU A 2 -31.71 -21.99 2.74
CA GLU A 2 -31.64 -21.10 3.90
C GLU A 2 -30.97 -19.83 3.36
N GLN A 3 -31.81 -18.93 2.85
CA GLN A 3 -31.39 -17.58 2.51
C GLN A 3 -31.32 -16.83 3.83
N GLU A 4 -30.11 -16.63 4.35
CA GLU A 4 -29.86 -15.61 5.36
C GLU A 4 -30.25 -14.25 4.75
N THR A 5 -31.35 -13.70 5.25
CA THR A 5 -31.70 -12.29 5.14
C THR A 5 -30.57 -11.46 5.75
N LYS A 6 -29.63 -11.01 4.92
CA LYS A 6 -28.72 -9.92 5.30
C LYS A 6 -29.54 -8.66 5.45
N ASP A 7 -29.77 -8.26 6.70
CA ASP A 7 -30.15 -6.90 7.04
C ASP A 7 -29.20 -5.93 6.35
N ASN A 8 -29.72 -5.18 5.37
CA ASN A 8 -29.03 -4.06 4.74
C ASN A 8 -28.95 -2.89 5.75
N LYS A 9 -28.15 -3.06 6.81
CA LYS A 9 -27.63 -1.92 7.55
C LYS A 9 -26.66 -1.22 6.62
N PHE A 10 -26.98 0.01 6.23
CA PHE A 10 -26.06 0.91 5.54
C PHE A 10 -24.83 1.10 6.43
N THR A 11 -23.83 0.24 6.28
CA THR A 11 -22.58 0.34 7.01
C THR A 11 -21.70 1.32 6.24
N LEU A 12 -21.45 2.50 6.81
CA LEU A 12 -20.49 3.46 6.26
C LEU A 12 -19.17 2.74 5.99
N GLY A 13 -18.59 2.92 4.80
CA GLY A 13 -17.26 2.38 4.47
C GLY A 13 -16.17 2.99 5.37
N LEU A 14 -14.96 2.41 5.33
CA LEU A 14 -13.85 2.89 6.15
C LEU A 14 -13.55 4.38 5.91
N VAL A 15 -13.45 4.81 4.66
CA VAL A 15 -13.07 6.20 4.32
C VAL A 15 -14.03 7.24 4.88
N PRO A 16 -15.36 7.14 4.69
CA PRO A 16 -16.29 8.04 5.36
C PRO A 16 -16.13 8.07 6.89
N ARG A 17 -15.91 6.92 7.55
CA ARG A 17 -15.69 6.87 9.00
C ARG A 17 -14.42 7.61 9.42
N ILE A 18 -13.34 7.45 8.65
CA ILE A 18 -12.06 8.13 8.91
C ILE A 18 -12.21 9.63 8.70
N ILE A 19 -12.85 10.08 7.62
CA ILE A 19 -13.11 11.51 7.39
C ILE A 19 -13.96 12.10 8.53
N ILE A 20 -15.03 11.41 8.95
CA ILE A 20 -15.85 11.83 10.08
C ILE A 20 -15.01 11.89 11.36
N ALA A 21 -14.18 10.89 11.63
CA ALA A 21 -13.29 10.86 12.80
C ALA A 21 -12.30 12.04 12.81
N ILE A 22 -11.72 12.38 11.65
CA ILE A 22 -10.84 13.55 11.49
C ILE A 22 -11.63 14.83 11.79
N VAL A 23 -12.76 15.06 11.12
CA VAL A 23 -13.54 16.30 11.29
C VAL A 23 -14.03 16.44 12.73
N VAL A 24 -14.61 15.37 13.31
CA VAL A 24 -15.08 15.37 14.70
C VAL A 24 -13.93 15.56 15.67
N GLY A 25 -12.80 14.87 15.47
CA GLY A 25 -11.61 15.04 16.30
C GLY A 25 -11.12 16.48 16.30
N VAL A 26 -10.95 17.09 15.13
CA VAL A 26 -10.55 18.50 15.00
C VAL A 26 -11.53 19.42 15.71
N LEU A 27 -12.84 19.26 15.47
CA LEU A 27 -13.85 20.09 16.14
C LEU A 27 -13.78 19.94 17.66
N LEU A 28 -13.71 18.72 18.20
CA LEU A 28 -13.61 18.47 19.65
C LEU A 28 -12.35 19.11 20.25
N GLY A 29 -11.21 19.06 19.55
CA GLY A 29 -9.98 19.67 20.02
C GLY A 29 -10.01 21.19 20.02
N GLN A 30 -10.67 21.84 19.06
CA GLN A 30 -10.81 23.31 18.96
C GLN A 30 -11.78 23.90 19.99
N LEU A 31 -12.82 23.16 20.36
CA LEU A 31 -13.86 23.65 21.25
C LEU A 31 -13.33 23.74 22.69
N MET A 32 -12.91 24.94 23.10
CA MET A 32 -12.34 25.20 24.43
C MET A 32 -13.28 24.87 25.61
N PHE A 33 -14.59 24.80 25.37
CA PHE A 33 -15.54 24.40 26.41
C PHE A 33 -15.52 22.88 26.70
N ILE A 34 -14.92 22.07 25.81
CA ILE A 34 -14.74 20.64 26.05
C ILE A 34 -13.60 20.45 27.07
N PRO A 35 -13.89 19.84 28.24
CA PRO A 35 -12.89 19.63 29.28
C PRO A 35 -11.73 18.74 28.83
N ASP A 36 -10.53 19.03 29.32
CA ASP A 36 -9.32 18.26 28.97
C ASP A 36 -9.46 16.77 29.31
N TRP A 37 -10.12 16.42 30.42
CA TRP A 37 -10.32 15.01 30.81
C TRP A 37 -11.07 14.19 29.75
N PHE A 38 -11.97 14.83 28.98
CA PHE A 38 -12.70 14.15 27.92
C PHE A 38 -11.79 13.83 26.74
N ILE A 39 -10.97 14.80 26.32
CA ILE A 39 -9.99 14.62 25.25
C ILE A 39 -8.90 13.63 25.68
N GLN A 40 -8.41 13.72 26.92
CA GLN A 40 -7.49 12.74 27.54
C GLN A 40 -8.05 11.32 27.50
N GLY A 41 -9.36 11.13 27.71
CA GLY A 41 -10.01 9.83 27.56
C GLY A 41 -9.87 9.27 26.14
N LEU A 42 -10.06 10.11 25.12
CA LEU A 42 -9.88 9.73 23.72
C LEU A 42 -8.41 9.45 23.37
N VAL A 43 -7.48 10.24 23.92
CA VAL A 43 -6.04 10.01 23.80
C VAL A 43 -5.64 8.69 24.45
N THR A 44 -6.20 8.36 25.61
CA THR A 44 -5.95 7.10 26.32
C THR A 44 -6.37 5.91 25.48
N LEU A 45 -7.57 5.94 24.90
CA LEU A 45 -8.02 4.88 23.97
C LEU A 45 -7.10 4.75 22.76
N SER A 46 -6.62 5.89 22.24
CA SER A 46 -5.71 5.92 21.09
C SER A 46 -4.35 5.33 21.43
N SER A 47 -3.81 5.66 22.60
CA SER A 47 -2.53 5.13 23.11
C SER A 47 -2.61 3.62 23.32
N LEU A 48 -3.67 3.11 23.96
CA LEU A 48 -3.88 1.67 24.15
C LEU A 48 -3.95 0.91 22.82
N PHE A 49 -4.67 1.47 21.85
CA PHE A 49 -4.74 0.90 20.51
C PHE A 49 -3.36 0.91 19.83
N SER A 50 -2.59 1.99 19.97
CA SER A 50 -1.25 2.06 19.40
C SER A 50 -0.28 1.07 20.02
N SER A 51 -0.33 0.87 21.35
CA SER A 51 0.48 -0.17 22.02
C SER A 51 0.16 -1.55 21.46
N PHE A 52 -1.12 -1.87 21.25
CA PHE A 52 -1.53 -3.12 20.60
C PHE A 52 -1.06 -3.20 19.13
N LEU A 53 -1.17 -2.10 18.39
CA LEU A 53 -0.70 -2.02 17.00
C LEU A 53 0.82 -2.28 16.92
N ASN A 54 1.62 -1.60 17.74
CA ASN A 54 3.07 -1.79 17.79
C ASN A 54 3.46 -3.22 18.19
N PHE A 55 2.70 -3.86 19.08
CA PHE A 55 2.91 -5.26 19.44
C PHE A 55 2.65 -6.23 18.28
N ILE A 56 1.58 -6.03 17.51
CA ILE A 56 1.20 -6.94 16.42
C ILE A 56 2.02 -6.71 15.15
N ILE A 57 2.60 -5.52 14.94
CA ILE A 57 3.40 -5.16 13.75
C ILE A 57 4.44 -6.21 13.36
N PRO A 58 5.37 -6.67 14.23
CA PRO A 58 6.37 -7.68 13.86
C PRO A 58 5.73 -9.01 13.44
N LEU A 59 4.61 -9.39 14.06
CA LEU A 59 3.85 -10.59 13.71
C LEU A 59 3.18 -10.44 12.33
N MET A 60 2.70 -9.23 12.01
CA MET A 60 2.18 -8.92 10.67
C MET A 60 3.28 -9.04 9.61
N ILE A 61 4.48 -8.51 9.87
CA ILE A 61 5.63 -8.64 8.97
C ILE A 61 5.92 -10.11 8.68
N ILE A 62 6.04 -10.93 9.73
CA ILE A 62 6.34 -12.35 9.59
C ILE A 62 5.25 -13.06 8.79
N GLY A 63 3.98 -12.83 9.10
CA GLY A 63 2.87 -13.48 8.39
C GLY A 63 2.81 -13.09 6.91
N LEU A 64 2.84 -11.78 6.63
CA LEU A 64 2.66 -11.26 5.28
C LEU A 64 3.87 -11.51 4.38
N ILE A 65 5.11 -11.32 4.87
CA ILE A 65 6.32 -11.50 4.06
C ILE A 65 6.63 -12.97 3.82
N VAL A 66 6.56 -13.84 4.84
CA VAL A 66 6.86 -15.26 4.64
C VAL A 66 5.92 -15.85 3.60
N LYS A 67 4.62 -15.57 3.74
CA LYS A 67 3.58 -16.00 2.80
C LYS A 67 3.79 -15.36 1.42
N GLY A 68 4.04 -14.04 1.36
CA GLY A 68 4.28 -13.33 0.10
C GLY A 68 5.47 -13.88 -0.70
N ILE A 69 6.62 -14.10 -0.05
CA ILE A 69 7.82 -14.64 -0.72
C ILE A 69 7.63 -16.10 -1.15
N SER A 70 7.02 -16.91 -0.28
CA SER A 70 6.79 -18.33 -0.61
C SER A 70 5.76 -18.50 -1.75
N ASP A 71 4.75 -17.64 -1.85
CA ASP A 71 3.79 -17.63 -2.96
C ASP A 71 4.47 -17.27 -4.30
N LEU A 72 5.42 -16.34 -4.29
CA LEU A 72 6.08 -15.86 -5.52
C LEU A 72 7.00 -16.91 -6.15
N ALA A 73 7.56 -17.80 -5.34
CA ALA A 73 8.67 -18.65 -5.74
C ALA A 73 8.27 -20.08 -6.14
N ASP A 74 6.98 -20.43 -6.08
CA ASP A 74 6.48 -21.72 -6.57
C ASP A 74 6.00 -21.68 -8.02
N GLY A 75 6.65 -22.47 -8.87
CA GLY A 75 6.06 -22.95 -10.12
C GLY A 75 5.70 -21.89 -11.16
N ALA A 76 6.32 -20.71 -11.11
CA ALA A 76 6.04 -19.64 -12.05
C ALA A 76 6.51 -20.02 -13.46
N GLY A 77 5.57 -20.37 -14.35
CA GLY A 77 5.84 -20.40 -15.78
C GLY A 77 6.37 -19.03 -16.25
N LYS A 78 7.04 -18.99 -17.41
CA LYS A 78 7.68 -17.78 -17.99
C LYS A 78 6.78 -16.53 -17.91
N LEU A 79 5.46 -16.69 -18.02
CA LEU A 79 4.45 -15.62 -18.00
C LEU A 79 4.31 -14.99 -16.60
N LEU A 80 4.22 -15.83 -15.57
CA LEU A 80 4.09 -15.37 -14.20
C LEU A 80 5.36 -14.66 -13.76
N GLY A 81 6.53 -15.27 -13.99
CA GLY A 81 7.83 -14.69 -13.63
C GLY A 81 8.07 -13.34 -14.29
N LEU A 82 7.79 -13.23 -15.60
CA LEU A 82 7.90 -11.96 -16.33
C LEU A 82 6.94 -10.90 -15.79
N THR A 83 5.68 -11.27 -15.54
CA THR A 83 4.67 -10.34 -15.02
C THR A 83 5.04 -9.83 -13.63
N VAL A 84 5.47 -10.71 -12.73
CA VAL A 84 5.94 -10.35 -11.38
C VAL A 84 7.16 -9.45 -11.45
N GLY A 85 8.14 -9.77 -12.31
CA GLY A 85 9.34 -8.95 -12.48
C GLY A 85 9.03 -7.54 -12.98
N ILE A 86 8.17 -7.41 -14.00
CA ILE A 86 7.74 -6.11 -14.51
C ILE A 86 6.93 -5.35 -13.46
N ALA A 87 5.98 -6.00 -12.79
CA ALA A 87 5.15 -5.36 -11.75
C ALA A 87 6.00 -4.86 -10.57
N TYR A 88 6.93 -5.69 -10.08
CA TYR A 88 7.81 -5.32 -8.97
C TYR A 88 8.78 -4.19 -9.37
N GLY A 89 9.43 -4.30 -10.53
CA GLY A 89 10.29 -3.23 -11.05
C GLY A 89 9.55 -1.91 -11.26
N SER A 90 8.33 -1.98 -11.79
CA SER A 90 7.42 -0.83 -11.94
C SER A 90 7.10 -0.17 -10.60
N THR A 91 6.82 -0.97 -9.56
CA THR A 91 6.59 -0.51 -8.19
C THR A 91 7.83 0.17 -7.58
N LEU A 92 9.01 -0.43 -7.72
CA LEU A 92 10.27 0.18 -7.23
C LEU A 92 10.55 1.53 -7.90
N LEU A 93 10.33 1.60 -9.22
CA LEU A 93 10.50 2.83 -9.98
C LEU A 93 9.51 3.90 -9.53
N ALA A 94 8.23 3.54 -9.36
CA ALA A 94 7.18 4.45 -8.94
C ALA A 94 7.48 5.05 -7.55
N GLY A 95 7.84 4.22 -6.58
CA GLY A 95 8.23 4.68 -5.24
C GLY A 95 9.50 5.53 -5.24
N SER A 96 10.53 5.13 -6.00
CA SER A 96 11.79 5.89 -6.05
C SER A 96 11.60 7.26 -6.70
N LEU A 97 10.82 7.33 -7.79
CA LEU A 97 10.43 8.59 -8.42
C LEU A 97 9.62 9.47 -7.46
N ALA A 98 8.69 8.87 -6.71
CA ALA A 98 7.90 9.56 -5.70
C ALA A 98 8.77 10.19 -4.60
N TYR A 99 9.76 9.46 -4.08
CA TYR A 99 10.71 10.01 -3.12
C TYR A 99 11.54 11.16 -3.71
N LEU A 100 12.01 11.02 -4.95
CA LEU A 100 12.77 12.08 -5.63
C LEU A 100 11.93 13.35 -5.78
N VAL A 101 10.70 13.21 -6.30
CA VAL A 101 9.78 14.35 -6.45
C VAL A 101 9.44 14.98 -5.11
N ALA A 102 9.16 14.17 -4.07
CA ALA A 102 8.90 14.66 -2.72
C ALA A 102 10.10 15.42 -2.14
N SER A 103 11.30 14.87 -2.26
CA SER A 103 12.54 15.48 -1.74
C SER A 103 12.88 16.81 -2.42
N LEU A 104 12.43 17.02 -3.67
CA LEU A 104 12.62 18.26 -4.40
C LEU A 104 11.52 19.29 -4.13
N LEU A 105 10.26 18.86 -4.07
CA LEU A 105 9.12 19.79 -4.01
C LEU A 105 8.65 20.11 -2.59
N PHE A 106 8.78 19.19 -1.64
CA PHE A 106 8.26 19.39 -0.29
C PHE A 106 9.01 20.45 0.52
N PRO A 107 10.35 20.60 0.41
CA PRO A 107 11.06 21.69 1.06
C PRO A 107 10.60 23.10 0.64
N LEU A 108 9.88 23.23 -0.49
CA LEU A 108 9.31 24.50 -0.93
C LEU A 108 8.15 24.98 -0.03
N PHE A 109 7.56 24.09 0.79
CA PHE A 109 6.45 24.43 1.67
C PHE A 109 6.51 23.82 3.07
N ILE A 110 7.30 22.77 3.27
CA ILE A 110 7.69 22.28 4.59
C ILE A 110 8.97 23.02 4.97
N THR A 111 8.79 24.29 5.33
CA THR A 111 9.88 25.20 5.71
C THR A 111 10.26 25.01 7.17
N SER A 112 11.41 25.58 7.58
CA SER A 112 11.81 25.60 9.00
C SER A 112 10.74 26.20 9.91
N ASP A 113 9.96 27.18 9.44
CA ASP A 113 8.83 27.73 10.20
C ASP A 113 7.70 26.71 10.36
N THR A 114 7.39 25.95 9.30
CA THR A 114 6.39 24.87 9.36
C THR A 114 6.79 23.82 10.38
N VAL A 115 8.06 23.41 10.35
CA VAL A 115 8.63 22.43 11.29
C VAL A 115 8.62 22.99 12.71
N ALA A 116 9.07 24.24 12.90
CA ALA A 116 9.06 24.90 14.20
C ALA A 116 7.65 25.06 14.77
N ASN A 117 6.64 25.30 13.93
CA ASN A 117 5.24 25.38 14.37
C ASN A 117 4.65 24.01 14.73
N VAL A 118 5.11 22.93 14.10
CA VAL A 118 4.73 21.56 14.48
C VAL A 118 5.40 21.19 15.80
N ALA A 119 6.71 21.45 15.94
CA ALA A 119 7.49 21.15 17.14
C ALA A 119 7.14 22.05 18.33
N GLY A 120 6.83 23.33 18.08
CA GLY A 120 6.48 24.34 19.07
C GLY A 120 4.98 24.43 19.39
N SER A 121 4.17 23.54 18.81
CA SER A 121 2.80 23.33 19.29
C SER A 121 2.84 22.87 20.75
N GLY A 122 1.81 23.22 21.54
CA GLY A 122 1.77 22.83 22.95
C GLY A 122 1.93 21.32 23.11
N GLU A 123 2.53 20.86 24.21
CA GLU A 123 2.49 19.43 24.52
C GLU A 123 1.01 19.02 24.56
N GLY A 124 0.66 18.07 23.70
CA GLY A 124 -0.70 17.53 23.67
C GLY A 124 -1.09 17.01 25.04
N LEU A 125 -2.36 16.68 25.20
CA LEU A 125 -2.81 16.00 26.40
C LEU A 125 -2.21 14.59 26.46
N GLU A 126 -1.63 14.25 27.60
CA GLU A 126 -1.13 12.90 27.90
C GLU A 126 -2.30 11.94 28.21
N PRO A 127 -2.15 10.63 27.91
CA PRO A 127 -3.13 9.64 28.30
C PRO A 127 -3.20 9.48 29.83
N PHE A 128 -4.36 9.08 30.36
CA PHE A 128 -4.53 8.83 31.79
C PHE A 128 -3.62 7.71 32.31
N PHE A 129 -3.41 6.70 31.48
CA PHE A 129 -2.50 5.60 31.72
C PHE A 129 -2.07 5.01 30.38
N SER A 130 -0.91 4.36 30.38
CA SER A 130 -0.40 3.60 29.26
C SER A 130 -0.11 2.16 29.70
N ILE A 131 -0.23 1.21 28.77
CA ILE A 131 0.18 -0.17 28.99
C ILE A 131 1.50 -0.34 28.24
N PRO A 132 2.62 -0.64 28.94
CA PRO A 132 3.90 -0.88 28.30
C PRO A 132 3.88 -2.27 27.64
N LEU A 133 3.25 -2.35 26.47
CA LEU A 133 3.20 -3.55 25.65
C LEU A 133 4.31 -3.48 24.61
N GLU A 134 5.47 -4.04 24.95
CA GLU A 134 6.62 -4.08 24.04
C GLU A 134 6.42 -5.10 22.91
N PRO A 135 6.88 -4.84 21.68
CA PRO A 135 6.83 -5.80 20.60
C PRO A 135 7.62 -7.07 20.91
N MET A 136 7.12 -8.25 20.48
CA MET A 136 7.80 -9.53 20.75
C MET A 136 9.18 -9.64 20.07
N VAL A 137 9.35 -8.99 18.91
CA VAL A 137 10.57 -9.01 18.11
C VAL A 137 10.72 -7.63 17.48
N ASP A 138 11.94 -7.13 17.33
CA ASP A 138 12.18 -5.90 16.57
C ASP A 138 11.77 -6.06 15.09
N VAL A 139 11.34 -4.96 14.47
CA VAL A 139 10.90 -4.89 13.07
C VAL A 139 11.99 -5.41 12.12
N THR A 140 13.25 -5.02 12.34
CA THR A 140 14.37 -5.43 11.49
C THR A 140 14.59 -6.94 11.56
N ALA A 141 14.58 -7.49 12.77
CA ALA A 141 14.72 -8.92 12.99
C ALA A 141 13.54 -9.71 12.41
N ALA A 142 12.31 -9.19 12.52
CA ALA A 142 11.12 -9.78 11.91
C ALA A 142 11.23 -9.83 10.38
N ILE A 143 11.73 -8.76 9.74
CA ILE A 143 11.97 -8.72 8.28
C ILE A 143 13.00 -9.78 7.89
N ILE A 144 14.19 -9.79 8.51
CA ILE A 144 15.26 -10.75 8.19
C ILE A 144 14.75 -12.19 8.34
N PHE A 145 14.08 -12.49 9.46
CA PHE A 145 13.47 -13.79 9.70
C PHE A 145 12.46 -14.15 8.61
N ALA A 146 11.57 -13.22 8.25
CA ALA A 146 10.54 -13.47 7.27
C ALA A 146 11.10 -13.76 5.86
N PHE A 147 12.17 -13.06 5.47
CA PHE A 147 12.87 -13.36 4.22
C PHE A 147 13.53 -14.73 4.23
N LEU A 148 14.26 -15.06 5.30
CA LEU A 148 14.91 -16.36 5.44
C LEU A 148 13.88 -17.50 5.39
N MET A 149 12.77 -17.35 6.10
CA MET A 149 11.70 -18.35 6.12
C MET A 149 10.98 -18.44 4.77
N GLY A 150 10.62 -17.32 4.14
CA GLY A 150 9.96 -17.31 2.85
C GLY A 150 10.77 -18.00 1.75
N LEU A 151 12.06 -17.65 1.64
CA LEU A 151 12.99 -18.29 0.70
C LEU A 151 13.26 -19.76 1.06
N GLY A 152 13.41 -20.06 2.35
CA GLY A 152 13.60 -21.42 2.84
C GLY A 152 12.41 -22.33 2.53
N ILE A 153 11.18 -21.84 2.67
CA ILE A 153 9.95 -22.57 2.30
C ILE A 153 9.93 -22.85 0.81
N SER A 154 10.25 -21.86 -0.03
CA SER A 154 10.31 -22.06 -1.48
C SER A 154 11.35 -23.12 -1.87
N TRP A 155 12.56 -23.03 -1.31
CA TRP A 155 13.60 -24.02 -1.53
C TRP A 155 13.16 -25.43 -1.09
N LEU A 156 12.53 -25.53 0.09
CA LEU A 156 11.97 -26.79 0.59
C LEU A 156 10.90 -27.33 -0.35
N LYS A 157 9.95 -26.53 -0.84
CA LYS A 157 8.92 -27.01 -1.77
C LYS A 157 9.49 -27.59 -3.07
N GLY A 158 10.64 -27.08 -3.52
CA GLY A 158 11.34 -27.60 -4.69
C GLY A 158 12.15 -28.88 -4.46
N LYS A 159 12.71 -29.09 -3.25
CA LYS A 159 13.60 -30.23 -2.94
C LYS A 159 12.97 -31.31 -2.06
N HIS A 160 12.10 -30.90 -1.15
CA HIS A 160 11.44 -31.65 -0.09
C HIS A 160 9.95 -31.24 -0.03
N PRO A 161 9.14 -31.65 -1.02
CA PRO A 161 7.81 -31.07 -1.24
C PRO A 161 6.82 -31.26 -0.10
N GLU A 162 6.89 -32.40 0.61
CA GLU A 162 6.02 -32.70 1.74
C GLU A 162 6.30 -31.75 2.90
N GLU A 163 7.57 -31.65 3.31
CA GLU A 163 8.02 -30.77 4.39
C GLU A 163 7.77 -29.29 4.05
N GLY A 164 8.13 -28.87 2.83
CA GLY A 164 7.89 -27.50 2.35
C GLY A 164 6.41 -27.13 2.37
N THR A 165 5.53 -28.05 1.97
CA THR A 165 4.07 -27.83 1.99
C THR A 165 3.53 -27.71 3.42
N VAL A 166 4.06 -28.49 4.37
CA VAL A 166 3.65 -28.41 5.79
C VAL A 166 3.98 -27.04 6.36
N ILE A 167 5.21 -26.56 6.19
CA ILE A 167 5.65 -25.26 6.72
C ILE A 167 4.90 -24.11 6.01
N TYR A 168 4.72 -24.20 4.69
CA TYR A 168 3.91 -23.25 3.94
C TYR A 168 2.48 -23.14 4.47
N ARG A 169 1.82 -24.28 4.74
CA ARG A 169 0.44 -24.29 5.30
C ARG A 169 0.38 -23.66 6.70
N PHE A 170 1.41 -23.85 7.52
CA PHE A 170 1.49 -23.19 8.82
C PHE A 170 1.51 -21.65 8.65
N PHE A 171 2.42 -21.11 7.84
CA PHE A 171 2.50 -19.66 7.63
C PHE A 171 1.31 -19.09 6.88
N SER A 172 0.69 -19.85 5.97
CA SER A 172 -0.58 -19.46 5.35
C SER A 172 -1.72 -19.40 6.37
N GLY A 173 -1.78 -20.33 7.33
CA GLY A 173 -2.73 -20.26 8.44
C GLY A 173 -2.47 -19.07 9.36
N PHE A 174 -1.21 -18.80 9.67
CA PHE A 174 -0.78 -17.66 10.46
C PHE A 174 -1.12 -16.32 9.78
N GLU A 175 -0.86 -16.17 8.48
CA GLU A 175 -1.25 -15.01 7.68
C GLU A 175 -2.77 -14.76 7.72
N LYS A 176 -3.58 -15.82 7.61
CA LYS A 176 -5.05 -15.69 7.75
C LYS A 176 -5.46 -15.18 9.14
N ILE A 177 -4.78 -15.60 10.21
CA ILE A 177 -5.03 -15.08 11.56
C ILE A 177 -4.69 -13.59 11.61
N ILE A 178 -3.53 -13.19 11.07
CA ILE A 178 -3.12 -11.79 10.98
C ILE A 178 -4.16 -10.96 10.20
N MET A 179 -4.66 -11.47 9.08
CA MET A 179 -5.70 -10.81 8.29
C MET A 179 -7.01 -10.66 9.06
N GLN A 180 -7.40 -11.64 9.89
CA GLN A 180 -8.56 -11.53 10.77
C GLN A 180 -8.35 -10.48 11.86
N VAL A 181 -7.16 -10.39 12.46
CA VAL A 181 -6.82 -9.33 13.41
C VAL A 181 -6.94 -7.95 12.75
N LEU A 182 -6.44 -7.79 11.52
CA LEU A 182 -6.59 -6.56 10.75
C LEU A 182 -8.07 -6.20 10.53
N GLN A 183 -8.89 -7.15 10.08
CA GLN A 183 -10.29 -6.90 9.71
C GLN A 183 -11.22 -6.70 10.91
N LEU A 184 -11.01 -7.43 12.00
CA LEU A 184 -11.93 -7.44 13.15
C LEU A 184 -11.50 -6.50 14.27
N ILE A 185 -10.20 -6.21 14.39
CA ILE A 185 -9.66 -5.41 15.49
C ILE A 185 -9.10 -4.10 14.94
N ILE A 186 -8.13 -4.14 14.02
CA ILE A 186 -7.41 -2.93 13.63
C ILE A 186 -8.31 -1.96 12.85
N ILE A 187 -8.95 -2.42 11.77
CA ILE A 187 -9.79 -1.57 10.91
C ILE A 187 -10.99 -0.95 11.66
N PRO A 188 -11.77 -1.69 12.48
CA PRO A 188 -12.93 -1.12 13.17
C PRO A 188 -12.57 -0.09 14.26
N PHE A 189 -11.42 -0.24 14.92
CA PHE A 189 -10.98 0.68 15.97
C PHE A 189 -10.19 1.88 15.42
N LEU A 190 -9.73 1.81 14.18
CA LEU A 190 -8.98 2.88 13.53
C LEU A 190 -9.67 4.26 13.54
N PRO A 191 -10.99 4.39 13.30
CA PRO A 191 -11.68 5.67 13.42
C PRO A 191 -11.60 6.27 14.83
N VAL A 192 -11.67 5.46 15.88
CA VAL A 192 -11.55 5.94 17.27
C VAL A 192 -10.14 6.41 17.55
N TYR A 193 -9.14 5.63 17.12
CA TYR A 193 -7.72 6.00 17.20
C TYR A 193 -7.42 7.32 16.48
N ILE A 194 -7.96 7.52 15.29
CA ILE A 194 -7.77 8.75 14.52
C ILE A 194 -8.48 9.93 15.19
N LEU A 195 -9.70 9.72 15.68
CA LEU A 195 -10.47 10.76 16.36
C LEU A 195 -9.73 11.29 17.59
N GLY A 196 -9.26 10.42 18.47
CA GLY A 196 -8.56 10.82 19.69
C GLY A 196 -7.26 11.56 19.41
N ASN A 197 -6.48 11.09 18.44
CA ASN A 197 -5.25 11.78 18.04
C ASN A 197 -5.51 13.12 17.34
N PHE A 198 -6.52 13.26 16.45
CA PHE A 198 -6.85 14.58 15.85
C PHE A 198 -7.40 15.56 16.87
N ALA A 199 -8.16 15.08 17.85
CA ALA A 199 -8.58 15.89 18.98
C ALA A 199 -7.39 16.41 19.78
N ASN A 200 -6.40 15.55 20.03
CA ASN A 200 -5.17 15.95 20.70
C ASN A 200 -4.36 16.96 19.89
N LEU A 201 -4.17 16.67 18.60
CA LEU A 201 -3.41 17.52 17.68
C LEU A 201 -4.05 18.90 17.47
N SER A 202 -5.38 18.94 17.54
CA SER A 202 -6.09 20.20 17.49
C SER A 202 -6.06 20.95 18.81
N ARG A 203 -5.97 20.24 19.95
CA ARG A 203 -5.78 20.85 21.27
C ARG A 203 -4.36 21.40 21.45
N SER A 204 -3.33 20.74 20.88
CA SER A 204 -1.94 21.24 20.88
C SER A 204 -1.71 22.47 20.00
N GLY A 205 -2.60 22.70 19.02
CA GLY A 205 -2.49 23.80 18.07
C GLY A 205 -1.69 23.47 16.80
N ALA A 206 -1.12 22.26 16.68
CA ALA A 206 -0.39 21.84 15.48
C ALA A 206 -1.27 21.63 14.24
N ILE A 207 -2.59 21.46 14.42
CA ILE A 207 -3.50 21.01 13.37
C ILE A 207 -3.46 21.88 12.10
N PHE A 208 -3.40 23.20 12.22
CA PHE A 208 -3.45 24.09 11.06
C PHE A 208 -2.16 24.03 10.24
N SER A 209 -1.01 23.95 10.90
CA SER A 209 0.29 23.74 10.27
C SER A 209 0.29 22.44 9.47
N ILE A 210 -0.22 21.37 10.08
CA ILE A 210 -0.30 20.04 9.47
C ILE A 210 -1.26 20.03 8.27
N LEU A 211 -2.47 20.54 8.43
CA LEU A 211 -3.45 20.61 7.34
C LEU A 211 -2.95 21.47 6.17
N SER A 212 -2.16 22.51 6.44
CA SER A 212 -1.56 23.36 5.39
C SER A 212 -0.57 22.61 4.49
N VAL A 213 0.10 21.59 5.02
CA VAL A 213 1.00 20.69 4.29
C VAL A 213 0.19 19.63 3.53
N PHE A 214 -0.84 19.07 4.18
CA PHE A 214 -1.61 17.93 3.69
C PHE A 214 -2.19 18.14 2.29
N TRP A 215 -2.89 19.24 2.05
CA TRP A 215 -3.52 19.48 0.75
C TRP A 215 -2.49 19.69 -0.37
N ARG A 216 -1.31 20.26 -0.06
CA ARG A 216 -0.23 20.45 -1.04
C ARG A 216 0.39 19.12 -1.43
N VAL A 217 0.66 18.25 -0.44
CA VAL A 217 1.10 16.87 -0.67
C VAL A 217 0.11 16.14 -1.55
N PHE A 218 -1.19 16.25 -1.25
CA PHE A 218 -2.25 15.60 -2.01
C PHE A 218 -2.27 16.00 -3.49
N LEU A 219 -2.15 17.29 -3.81
CA LEU A 219 -2.09 17.76 -5.20
C LEU A 219 -0.87 17.20 -5.95
N ILE A 220 0.29 17.15 -5.30
CA ILE A 220 1.51 16.63 -5.91
C ILE A 220 1.39 15.11 -6.14
N VAL A 221 0.82 14.37 -5.18
CA VAL A 221 0.59 12.91 -5.32
C VAL A 221 -0.33 12.63 -6.51
N ILE A 222 -1.48 13.30 -6.61
CA ILE A 222 -2.41 13.13 -7.74
C ILE A 222 -1.71 13.47 -9.06
N ALA A 223 -0.99 14.59 -9.12
CA ALA A 223 -0.27 14.99 -10.32
C ALA A 223 0.74 13.91 -10.74
N LEU A 224 1.49 13.36 -9.78
CA LEU A 224 2.46 12.31 -10.04
C LEU A 224 1.80 11.00 -10.48
N HIS A 225 0.64 10.62 -9.92
CA HIS A 225 -0.14 9.48 -10.43
C HIS A 225 -0.44 9.64 -11.93
N PHE A 226 -0.95 10.80 -12.34
CA PHE A 226 -1.27 11.04 -13.75
C PHE A 226 -0.03 11.06 -14.65
N ILE A 227 1.07 11.68 -14.22
CA ILE A 227 2.35 11.68 -14.96
C ILE A 227 2.87 10.25 -15.12
N TYR A 228 2.86 9.47 -14.04
CA TYR A 228 3.31 8.08 -14.04
C TYR A 228 2.48 7.22 -14.99
N LEU A 229 1.15 7.32 -14.92
CA LEU A 229 0.25 6.62 -15.85
C LEU A 229 0.46 7.04 -17.30
N PHE A 230 0.65 8.33 -17.54
CA PHE A 230 0.92 8.86 -18.88
C PHE A 230 2.19 8.23 -19.45
N VAL A 231 3.28 8.17 -18.68
CA VAL A 231 4.53 7.52 -19.09
C VAL A 231 4.32 6.03 -19.36
N MET A 232 3.60 5.30 -18.50
CA MET A 232 3.29 3.89 -18.74
C MET A 232 2.52 3.70 -20.06
N PHE A 233 1.47 4.47 -20.30
CA PHE A 233 0.70 4.33 -21.55
C PHE A 233 1.48 4.78 -22.79
N LEU A 234 2.40 5.76 -22.67
CA LEU A 234 3.35 6.11 -23.75
C LEU A 234 4.22 4.91 -24.11
N ILE A 235 4.82 4.25 -23.12
CA ILE A 235 5.62 3.04 -23.33
C ILE A 235 4.76 1.94 -23.95
N ALA A 236 3.52 1.77 -23.50
CA ALA A 236 2.59 0.77 -24.02
C ALA A 236 2.30 1.03 -25.50
N GLY A 237 2.09 2.29 -25.88
CA GLY A 237 1.93 2.71 -27.27
C GLY A 237 3.16 2.41 -28.11
N GLY A 238 4.35 2.74 -27.60
CA GLY A 238 5.62 2.44 -28.27
C GLY A 238 5.85 0.96 -28.52
N VAL A 239 5.65 0.11 -27.50
CA VAL A 239 5.86 -1.35 -27.59
C VAL A 239 4.82 -2.02 -28.48
N SER A 240 3.57 -1.55 -28.48
CA SER A 240 2.48 -2.13 -29.26
C SER A 240 2.32 -1.59 -30.67
N GLY A 241 3.02 -0.50 -31.02
CA GLY A 241 2.80 0.28 -32.23
C GLY A 241 1.44 1.00 -32.28
N LYS A 242 0.70 1.09 -31.17
CA LYS A 242 -0.61 1.76 -31.10
C LYS A 242 -0.50 3.16 -30.49
N ASN A 243 -1.50 4.00 -30.76
CA ASN A 243 -1.56 5.33 -30.17
C ASN A 243 -1.79 5.25 -28.65
N PRO A 244 -0.91 5.83 -27.80
CA PRO A 244 -1.04 5.80 -26.34
C PRO A 244 -2.32 6.50 -25.83
N PHE A 245 -2.81 7.51 -26.54
CA PHE A 245 -4.07 8.20 -26.20
C PHE A 245 -5.30 7.30 -26.37
N PHE A 246 -5.23 6.29 -27.24
CA PHE A 246 -6.28 5.28 -27.35
C PHE A 246 -6.38 4.45 -26.07
N TYR A 247 -5.25 4.02 -25.51
CA TYR A 247 -5.20 3.29 -24.25
C TYR A 247 -5.74 4.10 -23.08
N MET A 248 -5.28 5.35 -22.95
CA MET A 248 -5.76 6.25 -21.90
C MET A 248 -7.26 6.51 -21.99
N LYS A 249 -7.80 6.70 -23.20
CA LYS A 249 -9.25 6.89 -23.41
C LYS A 249 -10.06 5.69 -22.93
N ASN A 250 -9.64 4.48 -23.27
CA ASN A 250 -10.33 3.26 -22.82
C ASN A 250 -10.23 3.10 -21.30
N GLN A 251 -9.11 3.51 -20.71
CA GLN A 251 -8.86 3.40 -19.27
C GLN A 251 -9.75 4.33 -18.42
N ILE A 252 -10.35 5.38 -18.98
CA ILE A 252 -11.26 6.28 -18.24
C ILE A 252 -12.35 5.50 -17.49
N ARG A 253 -12.93 4.45 -18.11
CA ARG A 253 -13.98 3.63 -17.47
C ARG A 253 -13.45 2.83 -16.28
N GLY A 254 -12.27 2.24 -16.42
CA GLY A 254 -11.60 1.53 -15.32
C GLY A 254 -11.25 2.48 -14.18
N TYR A 255 -10.60 3.61 -14.51
CA TYR A 255 -10.19 4.63 -13.55
C TYR A 255 -11.38 5.18 -12.74
N THR A 256 -12.48 5.56 -13.41
CA THR A 256 -13.68 6.08 -12.74
C THR A 256 -14.41 5.04 -11.89
N THR A 257 -14.38 3.76 -12.32
CA THR A 257 -14.93 2.67 -11.52
C THR A 257 -14.11 2.47 -10.24
N ALA A 258 -12.78 2.44 -10.34
CA ALA A 258 -11.88 2.33 -9.19
C ALA A 258 -11.96 3.54 -8.26
N LEU A 259 -12.13 4.75 -8.81
CA LEU A 259 -12.38 5.94 -7.98
C LEU A 259 -13.65 5.79 -7.15
N GLY A 260 -14.73 5.23 -7.72
CA GLY A 260 -16.00 5.05 -7.03
C GLY A 260 -16.03 3.88 -6.06
N THR A 261 -15.41 2.75 -6.40
CA THR A 261 -15.39 1.54 -5.55
C THR A 261 -14.29 1.57 -4.51
N GLN A 262 -13.20 2.29 -4.79
CA GLN A 262 -11.97 2.29 -4.01
C GLN A 262 -11.44 0.86 -3.75
N SER A 263 -11.62 -0.03 -4.73
CA SER A 263 -11.19 -1.42 -4.63
C SER A 263 -10.66 -1.93 -5.97
N SER A 264 -9.39 -2.37 -5.97
CA SER A 264 -8.80 -3.05 -7.13
C SER A 264 -9.57 -4.33 -7.46
N ALA A 265 -9.89 -5.14 -6.45
CA ALA A 265 -10.57 -6.42 -6.61
C ALA A 265 -11.98 -6.26 -7.21
N ALA A 266 -12.76 -5.28 -6.73
CA ALA A 266 -14.09 -5.00 -7.28
C ALA A 266 -14.04 -4.47 -8.73
N THR A 267 -12.91 -3.89 -9.13
CA THR A 267 -12.73 -3.29 -10.46
C THR A 267 -12.19 -4.29 -11.50
N ILE A 268 -11.72 -5.47 -11.10
CA ILE A 268 -11.15 -6.49 -12.01
C ILE A 268 -12.02 -6.75 -13.25
N PRO A 269 -13.35 -7.01 -13.13
CA PRO A 269 -14.16 -7.32 -14.32
C PRO A 269 -14.16 -6.19 -15.35
N VAL A 270 -14.29 -4.95 -14.90
CA VAL A 270 -14.24 -3.76 -15.76
C VAL A 270 -12.85 -3.59 -16.36
N ASN A 271 -11.80 -3.80 -15.57
CA ASN A 271 -10.42 -3.62 -16.00
C ASN A 271 -10.00 -4.66 -17.07
N VAL A 272 -10.54 -5.88 -16.98
CA VAL A 272 -10.37 -6.93 -18.02
C VAL A 272 -11.09 -6.54 -19.33
N GLU A 273 -12.27 -5.92 -19.25
CA GLU A 273 -12.94 -5.40 -20.46
C GLU A 273 -12.13 -4.29 -21.12
N VAL A 274 -11.51 -3.41 -20.32
CA VAL A 274 -10.61 -2.38 -20.85
C VAL A 274 -9.38 -3.00 -21.52
N ALA A 275 -8.77 -4.02 -20.91
CA ALA A 275 -7.64 -4.73 -21.53
C ALA A 275 -8.02 -5.33 -22.89
N ARG A 276 -9.21 -5.93 -22.97
CA ARG A 276 -9.76 -6.44 -24.24
C ARG A 276 -9.97 -5.32 -25.27
N ALA A 277 -10.50 -4.16 -24.87
CA ALA A 277 -10.65 -2.99 -25.74
C ALA A 277 -9.29 -2.43 -26.22
N ASN A 278 -8.24 -2.59 -25.41
CA ASN A 278 -6.86 -2.25 -25.76
C ASN A 278 -6.22 -3.28 -26.73
N GLY A 279 -6.92 -4.38 -27.03
CA GLY A 279 -6.48 -5.44 -27.94
C GLY A 279 -5.51 -6.43 -27.30
N VAL A 280 -5.49 -6.52 -25.96
CA VAL A 280 -4.82 -7.59 -25.22
C VAL A 280 -5.57 -8.89 -25.46
N SER A 281 -4.85 -9.99 -25.68
CA SER A 281 -5.47 -11.31 -25.89
C SER A 281 -6.27 -11.75 -24.66
N LYS A 282 -7.32 -12.54 -24.87
CA LYS A 282 -8.21 -13.00 -23.78
C LYS A 282 -7.44 -13.76 -22.70
N THR A 283 -6.47 -14.58 -23.08
CA THR A 283 -5.64 -15.37 -22.16
C THR A 283 -4.78 -14.46 -21.28
N ILE A 284 -4.08 -13.49 -21.89
CA ILE A 284 -3.21 -12.56 -21.15
C ILE A 284 -4.06 -11.64 -20.26
N GLY A 285 -5.13 -11.04 -20.79
CA GLY A 285 -5.98 -10.14 -20.03
C GLY A 285 -6.66 -10.81 -18.83
N ASN A 286 -7.13 -12.06 -18.98
CA ASN A 286 -7.75 -12.81 -17.88
C ASN A 286 -6.75 -13.32 -16.83
N PHE A 287 -5.45 -13.29 -17.11
CA PHE A 287 -4.41 -13.72 -16.19
C PHE A 287 -3.68 -12.53 -15.56
N VAL A 288 -3.13 -11.64 -16.38
CA VAL A 288 -2.28 -10.53 -15.95
C VAL A 288 -3.08 -9.49 -15.18
N VAL A 289 -4.29 -9.13 -15.60
CA VAL A 289 -5.06 -8.08 -14.92
C VAL A 289 -5.44 -8.50 -13.48
N PRO A 290 -6.03 -9.69 -13.23
CA PRO A 290 -6.31 -10.12 -11.86
C PRO A 290 -5.05 -10.28 -11.00
N LEU A 291 -3.94 -10.74 -11.59
CA LEU A 291 -2.67 -10.87 -10.89
C LEU A 291 -2.11 -9.50 -10.48
N CYS A 292 -2.01 -8.56 -11.42
CA CYS A 292 -1.50 -7.21 -11.16
C CYS A 292 -2.39 -6.43 -10.18
N ALA A 293 -3.70 -6.67 -10.18
CA ALA A 293 -4.62 -6.06 -9.22
C ALA A 293 -4.27 -6.37 -7.74
N THR A 294 -3.44 -7.38 -7.48
CA THR A 294 -2.90 -7.69 -6.15
C THR A 294 -1.43 -7.29 -6.00
N ILE A 295 -0.57 -7.59 -7.00
CA ILE A 295 0.89 -7.42 -6.85
C ILE A 295 1.44 -6.07 -7.34
N HIS A 296 0.67 -5.31 -8.11
CA HIS A 296 1.11 -4.05 -8.73
C HIS A 296 0.38 -2.85 -8.13
N LEU A 297 0.83 -2.42 -6.95
CA LEU A 297 0.24 -1.30 -6.22
C LEU A 297 1.01 0.02 -6.40
N ALA A 298 1.43 0.34 -7.63
CA ALA A 298 2.31 1.48 -7.91
C ALA A 298 1.75 2.85 -7.48
N GLY A 299 0.46 3.11 -7.68
CA GLY A 299 -0.23 4.31 -7.20
C GLY A 299 -0.22 4.40 -5.67
N SER A 300 -0.51 3.29 -4.98
CA SER A 300 -0.40 3.23 -3.52
C SER A 300 1.03 3.47 -3.04
N MET A 301 2.02 2.92 -3.75
CA MET A 301 3.44 3.07 -3.43
C MET A 301 3.90 4.52 -3.60
N ILE A 302 3.48 5.20 -4.67
CA ILE A 302 3.68 6.65 -4.82
C ILE A 302 3.11 7.38 -3.62
N THR A 303 1.85 7.12 -3.27
CA THR A 303 1.20 7.81 -2.15
C THR A 303 1.91 7.56 -0.83
N ILE A 304 2.18 6.29 -0.47
CA ILE A 304 2.82 5.94 0.81
C ILE A 304 4.21 6.56 0.90
N THR A 305 5.02 6.48 -0.15
CA THR A 305 6.36 7.06 -0.15
C THR A 305 6.32 8.59 0.00
N MET A 306 5.43 9.28 -0.70
CA MET A 306 5.30 10.73 -0.56
C MET A 306 4.78 11.10 0.83
N CYS A 307 3.74 10.43 1.33
CA CYS A 307 3.23 10.68 2.67
C CYS A 307 4.31 10.45 3.74
N ALA A 308 5.09 9.37 3.64
CA ALA A 308 6.19 9.09 4.57
C ALA A 308 7.23 10.20 4.54
N THR A 309 7.63 10.64 3.34
CA THR A 309 8.59 11.73 3.16
C THR A 309 8.08 13.06 3.74
N ALA A 310 6.80 13.36 3.55
CA ALA A 310 6.17 14.56 4.13
C ALA A 310 6.18 14.50 5.66
N VAL A 311 5.74 13.38 6.24
CA VAL A 311 5.70 13.19 7.69
C VAL A 311 7.10 13.28 8.29
N THR A 312 8.11 12.62 7.71
CA THR A 312 9.48 12.72 8.24
C THR A 312 10.01 14.14 8.17
N GLN A 313 9.74 14.88 7.08
CA GLN A 313 10.17 16.29 6.98
C GLN A 313 9.46 17.20 7.97
N MET A 314 8.16 17.00 8.23
CA MET A 314 7.40 17.81 9.19
C MET A 314 7.90 17.66 10.63
N TYR A 315 8.49 16.51 10.96
CA TYR A 315 9.06 16.20 12.27
C TYR A 315 10.58 16.31 12.30
N ASP A 316 11.19 16.95 11.30
CA ASP A 316 12.64 17.16 11.19
C ASP A 316 13.48 15.87 11.26
N MET A 317 12.93 14.77 10.74
CA MET A 317 13.58 13.47 10.76
C MET A 317 14.41 13.26 9.49
N PRO A 318 15.71 12.93 9.62
CA PRO A 318 16.55 12.65 8.47
C PRO A 318 16.09 11.35 7.81
N LEU A 319 15.82 11.43 6.50
CA LEU A 319 15.41 10.28 5.69
C LEU A 319 16.33 10.19 4.47
N THR A 320 17.20 9.18 4.48
CA THR A 320 18.11 8.93 3.36
C THR A 320 17.41 8.19 2.22
N PHE A 321 17.91 8.37 0.99
CA PHE A 321 17.44 7.61 -0.17
C PHE A 321 17.55 6.10 0.05
N LEU A 322 18.63 5.62 0.69
CA LEU A 322 18.85 4.18 0.91
C LEU A 322 17.82 3.58 1.89
N GLN A 323 17.49 4.31 2.96
CA GLN A 323 16.42 3.90 3.88
C GLN A 323 15.07 3.83 3.16
N MET A 324 14.74 4.85 2.38
CA MET A 324 13.49 4.88 1.61
C MET A 324 13.46 3.77 0.54
N LEU A 325 14.55 3.52 -0.16
CA LEU A 325 14.65 2.44 -1.15
C LEU A 325 14.45 1.07 -0.49
N GLY A 326 15.07 0.84 0.67
CA GLY A 326 14.88 -0.37 1.46
C GLY A 326 13.41 -0.55 1.88
N PHE A 327 12.77 0.52 2.36
CA PHE A 327 11.35 0.53 2.68
C PHE A 327 10.47 0.21 1.46
N ILE A 328 10.69 0.85 0.32
CA ILE A 328 9.96 0.60 -0.93
C ILE A 328 10.10 -0.86 -1.37
N ALA A 329 11.31 -1.43 -1.29
CA ALA A 329 11.57 -2.80 -1.70
C ALA A 329 10.85 -3.83 -0.82
N VAL A 330 10.97 -3.71 0.50
CA VAL A 330 10.27 -4.59 1.44
C VAL A 330 8.76 -4.45 1.28
N LEU A 331 8.27 -3.21 1.15
CA LEU A 331 6.86 -2.93 0.97
C LEU A 331 6.32 -3.51 -0.34
N GLY A 332 7.06 -3.44 -1.45
CA GLY A 332 6.66 -4.05 -2.72
C GLY A 332 6.41 -5.56 -2.62
N ILE A 333 7.15 -6.27 -1.76
CA ILE A 333 6.93 -7.70 -1.49
C ILE A 333 5.73 -7.90 -0.56
N ALA A 334 5.65 -7.13 0.53
CA ALA A 334 4.55 -7.23 1.48
C ALA A 334 3.18 -6.93 0.84
N MET A 335 3.16 -6.05 -0.16
CA MET A 335 1.98 -5.65 -0.91
C MET A 335 1.33 -6.78 -1.71
N VAL A 336 2.05 -7.87 -2.01
CA VAL A 336 1.46 -9.09 -2.61
C VAL A 336 0.35 -9.66 -1.72
N ALA A 337 0.47 -9.51 -0.41
CA ALA A 337 -0.52 -9.94 0.58
C ALA A 337 -1.51 -8.83 0.96
N ALA A 338 -1.43 -7.64 0.34
CA ALA A 338 -2.33 -6.55 0.66
C ALA A 338 -3.77 -6.85 0.20
N PRO A 339 -4.78 -6.65 1.06
CA PRO A 339 -6.16 -6.80 0.64
C PRO A 339 -6.52 -5.74 -0.40
N GLY A 340 -7.14 -6.15 -1.51
CA GLY A 340 -7.61 -5.25 -2.57
C GLY A 340 -8.87 -4.44 -2.22
N ALA A 341 -9.03 -4.06 -0.95
CA ALA A 341 -10.17 -3.35 -0.37
C ALA A 341 -9.77 -1.95 0.11
N PRO A 342 -10.72 -1.03 0.37
CA PRO A 342 -10.43 0.35 0.81
C PRO A 342 -9.50 0.41 2.02
N GLY A 343 -8.41 1.18 1.91
CA GLY A 343 -7.38 1.31 2.93
C GLY A 343 -6.42 0.13 3.04
N GLY A 344 -6.61 -0.95 2.28
CA GLY A 344 -5.85 -2.19 2.41
C GLY A 344 -4.34 -1.99 2.30
N ALA A 345 -3.88 -1.17 1.34
CA ALA A 345 -2.45 -0.91 1.15
C ALA A 345 -1.81 -0.19 2.35
N ILE A 346 -2.44 0.87 2.90
CA ILE A 346 -1.87 1.54 4.07
C ILE A 346 -1.89 0.62 5.30
N MET A 347 -2.95 -0.20 5.47
CA MET A 347 -2.99 -1.19 6.54
C MET A 347 -1.86 -2.21 6.43
N SER A 348 -1.52 -2.63 5.21
CA SER A 348 -0.37 -3.48 4.93
C SER A 348 0.97 -2.76 5.05
N ALA A 349 1.00 -1.42 4.97
CA ALA A 349 2.20 -0.61 5.10
C ALA A 349 2.54 -0.22 6.54
N LEU A 350 1.55 -0.15 7.44
CA LEU A 350 1.74 0.16 8.86
C LEU A 350 2.89 -0.61 9.53
N PRO A 351 3.04 -1.94 9.33
CA PRO A 351 4.13 -2.67 9.93
C PRO A 351 5.53 -2.20 9.50
N PHE A 352 5.63 -1.54 8.36
CA PHE A 352 6.90 -1.17 7.74
C PHE A 352 7.27 0.30 7.94
N LEU A 353 6.35 1.13 8.43
CA LEU A 353 6.61 2.54 8.73
C LEU A 353 7.81 2.78 9.68
N PRO A 354 8.09 1.92 10.67
CA PRO A 354 9.29 2.06 11.50
C PRO A 354 10.61 2.05 10.71
N MET A 355 10.67 1.42 9.53
CA MET A 355 11.88 1.39 8.69
C MET A 355 12.34 2.78 8.24
N VAL A 356 11.41 3.74 8.17
CA VAL A 356 11.66 5.14 7.81
C VAL A 356 11.57 6.08 9.02
N GLY A 357 11.60 5.52 10.24
CA GLY A 357 11.56 6.26 11.50
C GLY A 357 10.15 6.63 11.98
N ILE A 358 9.10 6.26 11.26
CA ILE A 358 7.72 6.54 11.67
C ILE A 358 7.27 5.51 12.71
N VAL A 359 7.48 5.85 13.98
CA VAL A 359 7.22 4.97 15.13
C VAL A 359 6.21 5.54 16.11
N THR A 360 5.94 6.84 16.06
CA THR A 360 5.01 7.49 16.99
C THR A 360 3.57 7.41 16.51
N ASP A 361 2.64 7.39 17.47
CA ASP A 361 1.20 7.35 17.21
C ASP A 361 0.77 8.50 16.30
N ALA A 362 1.26 9.70 16.57
CA ALA A 362 0.97 10.88 15.77
C ALA A 362 1.42 10.70 14.32
N MET A 363 2.65 10.23 14.08
CA MET A 363 3.17 10.03 12.73
C MET A 363 2.42 8.92 11.97
N GLN A 364 2.17 7.78 12.61
CA GLN A 364 1.42 6.67 12.00
C GLN A 364 -0.02 7.10 11.65
N GLN A 365 -0.66 7.86 12.53
CA GLN A 365 -1.99 8.40 12.27
C GLN A 365 -2.00 9.41 11.11
N LEU A 366 -1.00 10.28 11.01
CA LEU A 366 -0.86 11.18 9.85
C LEU A 366 -0.68 10.40 8.56
N MET A 367 0.10 9.31 8.57
CA MET A 367 0.24 8.40 7.42
C MET A 367 -1.10 7.80 6.98
N ILE A 368 -1.87 7.27 7.93
CA ILE A 368 -3.20 6.70 7.66
C ILE A 368 -4.13 7.75 7.06
N SER A 369 -4.13 8.95 7.64
CA SER A 369 -5.05 10.03 7.25
C SER A 369 -4.71 10.59 5.88
N LEU A 370 -3.44 10.87 5.61
CA LEU A 370 -2.95 11.33 4.31
C LEU A 370 -3.19 10.31 3.20
N TYR A 371 -3.09 9.02 3.51
CA TYR A 371 -3.30 7.96 2.52
C TYR A 371 -4.79 7.73 2.27
N ILE A 372 -5.58 7.48 3.31
CA ILE A 372 -6.99 7.06 3.17
C ILE A 372 -7.84 8.11 2.46
N THR A 373 -7.58 9.39 2.72
CA THR A 373 -8.33 10.51 2.11
C THR A 373 -8.23 10.55 0.58
N GLN A 374 -7.24 9.88 0.00
CA GLN A 374 -6.97 9.86 -1.43
C GLN A 374 -6.80 8.46 -2.03
N ASP A 375 -7.04 7.42 -1.25
CA ASP A 375 -6.77 6.04 -1.64
C ASP A 375 -7.52 5.62 -2.92
N SER A 376 -8.65 6.26 -3.22
CA SER A 376 -9.38 6.08 -4.49
C SER A 376 -8.54 6.46 -5.72
N PHE A 377 -7.77 7.55 -5.66
CA PHE A 377 -6.87 7.95 -6.76
C PHE A 377 -5.70 6.98 -6.91
N GLY A 378 -5.10 6.57 -5.79
CA GLY A 378 -4.04 5.54 -5.78
C GLY A 378 -4.53 4.21 -6.35
N THR A 379 -5.72 3.76 -5.95
CA THR A 379 -6.36 2.55 -6.46
C THR A 379 -6.65 2.65 -7.95
N ALA A 380 -7.16 3.79 -8.41
CA ALA A 380 -7.41 4.04 -9.82
C ALA A 380 -6.11 4.09 -10.64
N ALA A 381 -5.00 4.54 -10.06
CA ALA A 381 -3.69 4.46 -10.68
C ALA A 381 -3.15 3.02 -10.73
N ASN A 382 -3.31 2.22 -9.67
CA ASN A 382 -2.89 0.80 -9.65
C ASN A 382 -3.52 0.04 -10.83
N ILE A 383 -4.86 -0.01 -10.89
CA ILE A 383 -5.59 -0.74 -11.92
C ILE A 383 -5.36 -0.21 -13.34
N SER A 384 -5.03 1.08 -13.48
CA SER A 384 -4.65 1.65 -14.77
C SER A 384 -3.26 1.21 -15.21
N GLY A 385 -2.32 1.15 -14.29
CA GLY A 385 -1.00 0.57 -14.53
C GLY A 385 -1.07 -0.92 -14.87
N ASP A 386 -1.99 -1.68 -14.28
CA ASP A 386 -2.20 -3.10 -14.61
C ASP A 386 -2.57 -3.30 -16.08
N ASN A 387 -3.37 -2.39 -16.63
CA ASN A 387 -3.76 -2.40 -18.03
C ASN A 387 -2.56 -2.11 -18.96
N ALA A 388 -1.68 -1.19 -18.56
CA ALA A 388 -0.45 -0.93 -19.29
C ALA A 388 0.50 -2.16 -19.25
N ILE A 389 0.63 -2.81 -18.09
CA ILE A 389 1.41 -4.06 -17.96
C ILE A 389 0.83 -5.17 -18.82
N ALA A 390 -0.49 -5.33 -18.85
CA ALA A 390 -1.15 -6.32 -19.70
C ALA A 390 -0.83 -6.11 -21.19
N VAL A 391 -0.69 -4.86 -21.65
CA VAL A 391 -0.23 -4.56 -23.02
C VAL A 391 1.24 -4.95 -23.22
N TYR A 392 2.13 -4.64 -22.27
CA TYR A 392 3.55 -5.02 -22.37
C TYR A 392 3.70 -6.53 -22.51
N ILE A 393 3.06 -7.27 -21.60
CA ILE A 393 3.15 -8.72 -21.53
C ILE A 393 2.59 -9.37 -22.80
N ASP A 394 1.44 -8.91 -23.30
CA ASP A 394 0.83 -9.46 -24.51
C ASP A 394 1.72 -9.30 -25.74
N GLN A 395 2.46 -8.19 -25.86
CA GLN A 395 3.37 -7.95 -26.98
C GLN A 395 4.66 -8.78 -26.87
N ILE A 396 5.23 -8.90 -25.68
CA ILE A 396 6.40 -9.76 -25.45
C ILE A 396 6.02 -11.21 -25.79
N TYR A 397 4.84 -11.67 -25.36
CA TYR A 397 4.37 -13.03 -25.63
C TYR A 397 4.03 -13.33 -27.08
N LYS A 398 3.59 -12.33 -27.86
CA LYS A 398 3.39 -12.48 -29.31
C LYS A 398 4.71 -12.61 -30.04
N SER A 399 5.69 -11.78 -29.67
CA SER A 399 7.04 -11.79 -30.26
C SER A 399 7.76 -13.13 -30.02
N ASP A 400 7.63 -13.71 -28.82
CA ASP A 400 8.19 -15.02 -28.47
C ASP A 400 7.57 -16.18 -29.30
N LYS A 401 6.32 -16.06 -29.75
CA LYS A 401 5.67 -17.09 -30.58
C LYS A 401 6.03 -16.98 -32.06
N GLU A 402 6.39 -15.79 -32.52
CA GLU A 402 6.82 -15.54 -33.90
C GLU A 402 8.30 -15.85 -34.13
N ASN A 403 9.09 -16.01 -33.05
CA ASN A 403 10.53 -16.26 -33.13
C ASN A 403 10.95 -17.36 -32.11
N PRO A 404 10.57 -18.64 -32.33
CA PRO A 404 11.02 -19.72 -31.47
C PRO A 404 12.55 -19.82 -31.51
N GLU A 405 13.19 -19.92 -30.34
CA GLU A 405 14.63 -20.21 -30.26
C GLU A 405 14.92 -21.49 -31.08
N PRO A 406 16.00 -21.52 -31.88
CA PRO A 406 16.38 -22.74 -32.57
C PRO A 406 16.75 -23.79 -31.51
N ASP A 407 16.03 -24.92 -31.49
CA ASP A 407 16.30 -26.05 -30.61
C ASP A 407 17.79 -26.43 -30.71
N SER A 408 18.54 -26.22 -29.63
CA SER A 408 19.96 -26.60 -29.53
C SER A 408 20.17 -28.10 -29.33
N GLU A 409 19.20 -28.95 -29.70
CA GLU A 409 19.23 -30.41 -29.51
C GLU A 409 19.18 -31.23 -30.81
N SER A 410 19.48 -30.64 -31.97
CA SER A 410 19.55 -31.41 -33.24
C SER A 410 20.95 -31.60 -33.85
N GLU A 411 22.05 -31.27 -33.16
CA GLU A 411 23.42 -31.45 -33.68
C GLU A 411 24.23 -32.62 -33.08
N SER A 412 23.65 -33.49 -32.24
CA SER A 412 24.36 -34.67 -31.71
C SER A 412 23.99 -36.01 -32.37
N LEU A 413 23.35 -36.00 -33.54
CA LEU A 413 23.05 -37.21 -34.31
C LEU A 413 23.52 -37.07 -35.76
N GLN A 414 24.78 -36.69 -35.97
CA GLN A 414 25.49 -36.87 -37.23
C GLN A 414 27.01 -36.70 -37.04
N SER A 415 27.65 -37.69 -36.41
CA SER A 415 29.07 -38.01 -36.64
C SER A 415 29.39 -39.43 -36.19
#